data_AF-A0A0V1D073-F1
#
_entry.id   AF-A0A0V1D073-F1
#
_cell.length_a   1.000
_cell.length_b   1.000
_cell.length_c   1.000
_cell.angle_alpha   90.00
_cell.angle_beta   90.00
_cell.angle_gamma   90.00
#
_symmetry.space_group_name_H-M   'P 1'
#
loop_
_entity.id
_entity.type
_entity.pdbx_description
1 polymer ?
#
loop_
_entity_poly.entity_id
_entity_poly.type
_entity_poly.pdbx_seq_one_letter_code
_entity_poly.pdbx_strand_id
1 'polypeptide(L)'
;LDNRELEETMPIYSTIGDVKIEELTLHEYVLNAVVHYDEQTLLCIDSETGKSYTCRDVILIIQAIAMWLDGKVKKGDVVVICSSNTPYFMFTLLAVLLHGAVVSAVSATLTSREMSYQFKECQCKFVVTESENKNNVLKACEHLPDQIEHIFDMDDFSNLLLNEDGRSAETVVRELLVNFRFVTANDLAMMMFSSGTTGYPKAVMLTHCNLCCCERLCCDGQRKAVGTIKVQLFGEAVVYASKKPGGLRIGYRRSAQRQVYIDESKCLFGDATSSGKYFVLPKGLREYPFSFETFSNLPSSFESSMGYVRFWCRASLQGRWKTLHSNKLPLTMVGILNLNNVPEAFVMQSASLNESFGFLRSLFSCASGGLMVTVNLNRGAFVPGERIIISAEVSNYSTRRIRSTEAYLQQNLGYVNKGAVSLYQGISKIGRIEKPAIEIGQVQNWIREELTVPALPPTNLATCDLIKINYLLTFLINFEGVRSSVLNIPIIIGTVPREPNRETSVEQPSAPDSVVPSAPDIQQILGPPPSYEVCVGMDTADFGDDDNSTAEDDNIVNYRPLYPTYPSIISGA
;
A
#
# COMPACT_ATOMS: atom_id res chain seq x y z
N LEU A 1 40.53 -14.04 52.93
CA LEU A 1 39.31 -13.59 52.22
C LEU A 1 39.48 -12.10 52.08
N ASP A 2 40.01 -11.74 50.92
CA ASP A 2 40.69 -10.49 50.65
C ASP A 2 39.74 -9.30 50.68
N ASN A 3 40.29 -8.19 51.18
CA ASN A 3 39.79 -6.84 50.99
C ASN A 3 39.60 -6.60 49.48
N ARG A 4 38.36 -6.46 49.04
CA ARG A 4 38.03 -5.60 47.90
C ARG A 4 37.13 -4.51 48.40
N GLU A 5 37.75 -3.36 48.55
CA GLU A 5 37.15 -2.04 48.67
C GLU A 5 35.94 -1.96 47.74
N LEU A 6 34.80 -1.61 48.32
CA LEU A 6 33.71 -0.99 47.59
C LEU A 6 34.28 0.32 47.06
N GLU A 7 34.85 0.28 45.84
CA GLU A 7 35.11 1.47 45.05
C GLU A 7 33.82 2.27 45.05
N GLU A 8 33.90 3.48 45.60
CA GLU A 8 32.87 4.50 45.54
C GLU A 8 32.33 4.53 44.12
N THR A 9 31.07 4.13 43.96
CA THR A 9 30.39 4.04 42.68
C THR A 9 30.43 5.41 42.01
N MET A 10 31.38 5.62 41.09
CA MET A 10 31.38 6.78 40.21
C MET A 10 30.00 6.82 39.53
N PRO A 11 29.30 7.96 39.55
CA PRO A 11 28.02 8.06 38.84
C PRO A 11 28.23 7.66 37.38
N ILE A 12 27.36 6.78 36.88
CA ILE A 12 27.34 6.42 35.46
C ILE A 12 26.90 7.67 34.71
N TYR A 13 27.85 8.36 34.10
CA TYR A 13 27.56 9.54 33.28
C TYR A 13 26.95 9.12 31.95
N SER A 14 25.92 9.87 31.53
CA SER A 14 25.33 9.73 30.20
C SER A 14 26.39 9.98 29.12
N THR A 15 26.41 9.15 28.06
CA THR A 15 27.21 9.41 26.86
C THR A 15 26.63 10.51 25.97
N ILE A 16 25.38 10.91 26.26
CA ILE A 16 24.72 12.08 25.69
C ILE A 16 25.06 13.26 26.59
N GLY A 17 25.56 14.36 26.00
CA GLY A 17 25.91 15.57 26.73
C GLY A 17 24.72 16.19 27.48
N ASP A 18 25.01 17.12 28.38
CA ASP A 18 23.98 17.77 29.19
C ASP A 18 22.90 18.42 28.31
N VAL A 19 21.64 18.13 28.63
CA VAL A 19 20.50 18.74 27.95
C VAL A 19 20.27 20.09 28.60
N LYS A 20 20.37 21.16 27.81
CA LYS A 20 19.99 22.49 28.26
C LYS A 20 18.47 22.53 28.38
N ILE A 21 17.97 22.57 29.61
CA ILE A 21 16.54 22.73 29.89
C ILE A 21 16.23 24.22 29.72
N GLU A 22 15.38 24.55 28.75
CA GLU A 22 14.86 25.90 28.60
C GLU A 22 13.78 26.13 29.67
N GLU A 23 13.85 27.26 30.37
CA GLU A 23 12.85 27.65 31.37
C GLU A 23 11.57 28.18 30.69
N LEU A 24 10.96 27.34 29.86
CA LEU A 24 9.72 27.62 29.15
C LEU A 24 8.54 26.94 29.83
N THR A 25 7.37 27.57 29.73
CA THR A 25 6.12 26.90 30.01
C THR A 25 5.74 25.96 28.85
N LEU A 26 4.95 24.91 29.13
CA LEU A 26 4.54 23.95 28.10
C LEU A 26 3.74 24.62 26.97
N HIS A 27 2.87 25.58 27.28
CA HIS A 27 2.09 26.28 26.27
C HIS A 27 2.98 27.19 25.41
N GLU A 28 3.99 27.87 25.98
CA GLU A 28 4.99 28.60 25.20
C GLU A 28 5.78 27.67 24.27
N TYR A 29 6.23 26.53 24.79
CA TYR A 29 6.98 25.54 24.01
C TYR A 29 6.19 25.08 22.77
N VAL A 30 4.91 24.72 22.96
CA VAL A 30 4.05 24.26 21.87
C VAL A 30 3.69 25.41 20.91
N LEU A 31 3.21 26.54 21.42
CA LEU A 31 2.76 27.65 20.56
C LEU A 31 3.91 28.25 19.74
N ASN A 32 5.11 28.39 20.32
CA ASN A 32 6.29 28.85 19.59
C ASN A 32 6.72 27.85 18.50
N ALA A 33 6.54 26.54 18.72
CA ALA A 33 6.82 25.54 17.70
C ALA A 33 5.82 25.62 16.53
N VAL A 34 4.53 25.82 16.82
CA VAL A 34 3.47 25.87 15.79
C VAL A 34 3.66 27.08 14.86
N VAL A 35 4.06 28.25 15.37
CA VAL A 35 4.25 29.46 14.54
C VAL A 35 5.46 29.39 13.59
N HIS A 36 6.33 28.38 13.73
CA HIS A 36 7.43 28.16 12.77
C HIS A 36 6.98 27.49 11.47
N TYR A 37 5.77 26.91 11.44
CA TYR A 37 5.19 26.33 10.24
C TYR A 37 4.35 27.36 9.47
N ASP A 38 4.13 27.11 8.18
CA ASP A 38 3.20 27.92 7.40
C ASP A 38 1.79 27.83 7.99
N GLU A 39 1.07 28.95 8.08
CA GLU A 39 -0.25 29.03 8.71
C GLU A 39 -1.28 28.06 8.14
N GLN A 40 -1.16 27.71 6.85
CA GLN A 40 -2.05 26.78 6.15
C GLN A 40 -1.60 25.32 6.26
N THR A 41 -0.49 25.05 6.95
CA THR A 41 -0.02 23.69 7.20
C THR A 41 -1.07 22.94 8.01
N LEU A 42 -1.51 21.79 7.50
CA LEU A 42 -2.42 20.89 8.20
C LEU A 42 -1.72 20.29 9.42
N LEU A 43 -2.27 20.52 10.62
CA LEU A 43 -1.66 20.07 11.87
C LEU A 43 -2.32 18.80 12.43
N CYS A 44 -3.66 18.72 12.39
CA CYS A 44 -4.37 17.51 12.81
C CYS A 44 -5.69 17.30 12.05
N ILE A 45 -6.11 16.05 11.98
CA ILE A 45 -7.41 15.63 11.44
C ILE A 45 -8.11 14.85 12.54
N ASP A 46 -9.34 15.24 12.85
CA ASP A 46 -10.22 14.46 13.71
C ASP A 46 -10.66 13.19 12.97
N SER A 47 -10.30 12.02 13.49
CA SER A 47 -10.60 10.73 12.85
C SER A 47 -12.08 10.39 12.81
N GLU A 48 -12.88 10.90 13.75
CA GLU A 48 -14.31 10.59 13.82
C GLU A 48 -15.12 11.49 12.87
N THR A 49 -14.79 12.79 12.86
CA THR A 49 -15.53 13.77 12.04
C THR A 49 -14.91 14.02 10.67
N GLY A 50 -13.65 13.65 10.46
CA GLY A 50 -12.86 13.98 9.28
C GLY A 50 -12.44 15.46 9.21
N LYS A 51 -12.76 16.25 10.24
CA LYS A 51 -12.47 17.68 10.24
C LYS A 51 -10.98 17.93 10.39
N SER A 52 -10.45 18.75 9.49
CA SER A 52 -9.04 19.12 9.39
C SER A 52 -8.79 20.47 10.06
N TYR A 53 -7.66 20.62 10.76
CA TYR A 53 -7.26 21.84 11.44
C TYR A 53 -5.84 22.23 11.03
N THR A 54 -5.70 23.44 10.49
CA THR A 54 -4.41 24.05 10.16
C THR A 54 -3.72 24.62 11.41
N CYS A 55 -2.44 24.98 11.28
CA CYS A 55 -1.71 25.72 12.32
C CYS A 55 -2.47 26.99 12.75
N ARG A 56 -3.05 27.72 11.80
CA ARG A 56 -3.88 28.90 12.07
C ARG A 56 -5.13 28.55 12.86
N ASP A 57 -5.88 27.52 12.43
CA ASP A 57 -7.11 27.11 13.11
C ASP A 57 -6.86 26.76 14.58
N VAL A 58 -5.82 25.98 14.84
CA VAL A 58 -5.45 25.55 16.19
C VAL A 58 -5.15 26.74 17.09
N ILE A 59 -4.36 27.71 16.61
CA ILE A 59 -4.01 28.91 17.37
C ILE A 59 -5.26 29.75 17.69
N LEU A 60 -6.15 29.95 16.71
CA LEU A 60 -7.37 30.73 16.89
C LEU A 60 -8.37 30.04 17.84
N ILE A 61 -8.48 28.71 17.77
CA ILE A 61 -9.32 27.94 18.70
C ILE A 61 -8.77 28.05 20.13
N ILE A 62 -7.46 27.88 20.34
CA ILE A 62 -6.84 28.04 21.65
C ILE A 62 -7.06 29.46 22.19
N GLN A 63 -6.89 30.49 21.35
CA GLN A 63 -7.18 31.87 21.73
C GLN A 63 -8.64 32.04 22.18
N ALA A 64 -9.59 31.54 21.39
CA ALA A 64 -11.01 31.66 21.68
C ALA A 64 -11.39 30.99 22.99
N ILE A 65 -10.89 29.78 23.25
CA ILE A 65 -11.11 29.07 24.51
C ILE A 65 -10.45 29.83 25.68
N ALA A 66 -9.20 30.29 25.51
CA ALA A 66 -8.51 31.05 26.55
C ALA A 66 -9.25 32.34 26.92
N MET A 67 -9.75 33.09 25.93
CA MET A 67 -10.57 34.28 26.17
C MET A 67 -11.91 33.95 26.83
N TRP A 68 -12.53 32.82 26.46
CA TRP A 68 -13.78 32.40 27.08
C TRP A 68 -13.62 31.96 28.55
N LEU A 69 -12.46 31.39 28.90
CA LEU A 69 -12.10 31.03 30.28
C LEU A 69 -11.67 32.22 31.13
N ASP A 70 -11.37 33.37 30.50
CA ASP A 70 -10.89 34.55 31.21
C ASP A 70 -11.90 35.04 32.25
N GLY A 71 -11.40 35.37 33.44
CA GLY A 71 -12.22 35.72 34.61
C GLY A 71 -12.97 34.56 35.27
N LYS A 72 -13.04 33.37 34.66
CA LYS A 72 -13.68 32.16 35.24
C LYS A 72 -12.68 31.26 35.96
N VAL A 73 -11.53 31.01 35.33
CA VAL A 73 -10.45 30.16 35.86
C VAL A 73 -9.28 31.04 36.28
N LYS A 74 -8.64 30.71 37.41
CA LYS A 74 -7.51 31.47 37.94
C LYS A 74 -6.27 30.59 38.06
N LYS A 75 -5.11 31.25 38.15
CA LYS A 75 -3.83 30.58 38.41
C LYS A 75 -3.93 29.66 39.64
N GLY A 76 -3.49 28.42 39.47
CA GLY A 76 -3.49 27.40 40.51
C GLY A 76 -4.82 26.65 40.69
N ASP A 77 -5.91 27.08 40.04
CA ASP A 77 -7.13 26.26 40.01
C ASP A 77 -6.88 24.96 39.24
N VAL A 78 -7.52 23.88 39.67
CA VAL A 78 -7.41 22.58 39.02
C VAL A 78 -8.63 22.35 38.14
N VAL A 79 -8.38 22.20 36.84
CA VAL A 79 -9.37 21.92 35.81
C VAL A 79 -9.19 20.46 35.35
N VAL A 80 -10.21 19.65 35.56
CA VAL A 80 -10.27 18.32 34.98
C VAL A 80 -10.78 18.41 33.55
N ILE A 81 -10.12 17.73 32.62
CA ILE A 81 -10.62 17.50 31.26
C ILE A 81 -11.01 16.03 31.15
N CYS A 82 -12.31 15.77 31.06
CA CYS A 82 -12.91 14.45 30.89
C CYS A 82 -13.42 14.30 29.45
N SER A 83 -12.58 13.75 28.58
CA SER A 83 -12.79 13.76 27.13
C SER A 83 -12.41 12.43 26.51
N SER A 84 -13.01 12.15 25.35
CA SER A 84 -12.52 11.14 24.40
C SER A 84 -11.26 11.66 23.69
N ASN A 85 -10.64 10.84 22.84
CA ASN A 85 -9.42 11.24 22.12
C ASN A 85 -9.75 12.19 20.95
N THR A 86 -10.04 13.46 21.27
CA THR A 86 -10.42 14.50 20.30
C THR A 86 -9.40 15.64 20.27
N PRO A 87 -9.24 16.37 19.15
CA PRO A 87 -8.35 17.53 19.10
C PRO A 87 -8.67 18.62 20.14
N TYR A 88 -9.94 18.76 20.52
CA TYR A 88 -10.38 19.74 21.52
C TYR A 88 -9.84 19.47 22.92
N PHE A 89 -9.47 18.22 23.25
CA PHE A 89 -8.72 17.93 24.47
C PHE A 89 -7.41 18.76 24.52
N MET A 90 -6.63 18.73 23.44
CA MET A 90 -5.36 19.45 23.36
C MET A 90 -5.55 20.98 23.34
N PHE A 91 -6.56 21.47 22.61
CA PHE A 91 -6.84 22.90 22.55
C PHE A 91 -7.26 23.45 23.90
N THR A 92 -8.12 22.72 24.62
CA THR A 92 -8.56 23.06 25.97
C THR A 92 -7.41 23.00 26.96
N LEU A 93 -6.56 21.96 26.89
CA LEU A 93 -5.39 21.82 27.75
C LEU A 93 -4.49 23.05 27.63
N LEU A 94 -4.12 23.45 26.41
CA LEU A 94 -3.25 24.61 26.19
C LEU A 94 -3.90 25.92 26.65
N ALA A 95 -5.22 26.09 26.42
CA ALA A 95 -5.96 27.26 26.88
C ALA A 95 -6.03 27.37 28.41
N VAL A 96 -6.20 26.25 29.13
CA VAL A 96 -6.17 26.23 30.60
C VAL A 96 -4.77 26.57 31.13
N LEU A 97 -3.73 26.02 30.49
CA LEU A 97 -2.34 26.29 30.88
C LEU A 97 -1.93 27.75 30.70
N LEU A 98 -2.51 28.47 29.73
CA LEU A 98 -2.30 29.92 29.58
C LEU A 98 -2.77 30.69 30.83
N HIS A 99 -3.84 30.25 31.50
CA HIS A 99 -4.31 30.87 32.75
C HIS A 99 -3.48 30.50 33.98
N GLY A 100 -2.42 29.70 33.83
CA GLY A 100 -1.63 29.16 34.94
C GLY A 100 -2.40 28.20 35.83
N ALA A 101 -3.52 27.67 35.33
CA ALA A 101 -4.31 26.64 35.97
C ALA A 101 -3.72 25.25 35.67
N VAL A 102 -4.04 24.28 36.52
CA VAL A 102 -3.50 22.93 36.49
C VAL A 102 -4.48 22.01 35.77
N VAL A 103 -4.01 21.27 34.78
CA VAL A 103 -4.83 20.30 34.04
C VAL A 103 -4.73 18.92 34.67
N SER A 104 -5.87 18.27 34.89
CA SER A 104 -5.90 16.82 35.17
C SER A 104 -6.72 16.12 34.10
N ALA A 105 -6.13 15.11 33.46
CA ALA A 105 -6.78 14.37 32.38
C ALA A 105 -7.47 13.13 32.94
N VAL A 106 -8.76 12.97 32.65
CA VAL A 106 -9.58 11.85 33.11
C VAL A 106 -10.20 11.18 31.89
N SER A 107 -10.05 9.86 31.77
CA SER A 107 -10.65 9.12 30.66
C SER A 107 -12.17 9.14 30.76
N ALA A 108 -12.84 9.48 29.67
CA ALA A 108 -14.30 9.42 29.56
C ALA A 108 -14.88 8.01 29.80
N THR A 109 -14.06 6.96 29.63
CA THR A 109 -14.47 5.56 29.83
C THR A 109 -14.53 5.12 31.29
N LEU A 110 -14.09 5.95 32.24
CA LEU A 110 -14.15 5.61 33.67
C LEU A 110 -15.58 5.60 34.21
N THR A 111 -15.81 4.81 35.24
CA THR A 111 -17.09 4.86 35.96
C THR A 111 -17.19 6.16 36.77
N SER A 112 -18.42 6.64 37.02
CA SER A 112 -18.64 7.83 37.85
C SER A 112 -17.96 7.76 39.22
N ARG A 113 -17.85 6.55 39.80
CA ARG A 113 -17.15 6.32 41.08
C ARG A 113 -15.65 6.55 40.98
N GLU A 114 -15.03 6.07 39.90
CA GLU A 114 -13.58 6.25 39.65
C GLU A 114 -13.27 7.71 39.31
N MET A 115 -14.14 8.37 38.53
CA MET A 115 -14.05 9.80 38.27
C MET A 115 -14.15 10.61 39.57
N SER A 116 -15.16 10.32 40.41
CA SER A 116 -15.36 11.00 41.70
C SER A 116 -14.15 10.87 42.61
N TYR A 117 -13.51 9.70 42.64
CA TYR A 117 -12.25 9.51 43.37
C TYR A 117 -11.14 10.43 42.84
N GLN A 118 -10.93 10.49 41.52
CA GLN A 118 -9.89 11.34 40.94
C GLN A 118 -10.19 12.83 41.17
N PHE A 119 -11.44 13.26 41.00
CA PHE A 119 -11.86 14.65 41.22
C PHE A 119 -11.58 15.08 42.66
N LYS A 120 -11.89 14.21 43.62
CA LYS A 120 -11.61 14.44 45.03
C LYS A 120 -10.11 14.52 45.32
N GLU A 121 -9.34 13.59 44.78
CA GLU A 121 -7.90 13.49 45.04
C GLU A 121 -7.12 14.67 44.44
N CYS A 122 -7.52 15.15 43.25
CA CYS A 122 -6.89 16.33 42.62
C CYS A 122 -7.53 17.66 43.06
N GLN A 123 -8.56 17.63 43.92
CA GLN A 123 -9.26 18.82 44.41
C GLN A 123 -9.70 19.77 43.28
N CYS A 124 -10.19 19.21 42.16
CA CYS A 124 -10.63 20.02 41.03
C CYS A 124 -11.84 20.88 41.37
N LYS A 125 -11.86 22.09 40.80
CA LYS A 125 -12.99 23.03 40.89
C LYS A 125 -13.81 23.07 39.60
N PHE A 126 -13.17 22.76 38.49
CA PHE A 126 -13.75 22.83 37.17
C PHE A 126 -13.63 21.48 36.47
N VAL A 127 -14.67 21.09 35.74
CA VAL A 127 -14.64 19.91 34.88
C VAL A 127 -15.08 20.32 33.48
N VAL A 128 -14.26 20.05 32.47
CA VAL A 128 -14.61 20.18 31.05
C VAL A 128 -14.94 18.79 30.53
N THR A 129 -16.08 18.63 29.85
CA THR A 129 -16.48 17.33 29.28
C THR A 129 -17.36 17.48 28.04
N GLU A 130 -17.35 16.47 27.17
CA GLU A 130 -18.23 16.37 25.98
C GLU A 130 -19.70 16.16 26.41
N SER A 131 -20.66 16.66 25.64
CA SER A 131 -22.10 16.53 25.95
C SER A 131 -22.53 15.10 26.27
N GLU A 132 -21.96 14.13 25.54
CA GLU A 132 -22.27 12.70 25.68
C GLU A 132 -21.85 12.14 27.05
N ASN A 133 -20.76 12.67 27.62
CA ASN A 133 -20.17 12.21 28.88
C ASN A 133 -20.69 12.97 30.11
N LYS A 134 -21.40 14.09 29.89
CA LYS A 134 -21.93 14.99 30.92
C LYS A 134 -22.74 14.29 32.00
N ASN A 135 -23.59 13.33 31.64
CA ASN A 135 -24.40 12.59 32.61
C ASN A 135 -23.56 11.75 33.59
N ASN A 136 -22.46 11.16 33.11
CA ASN A 136 -21.56 10.37 33.96
C ASN A 136 -20.74 11.28 34.88
N VAL A 137 -20.29 12.43 34.36
CA VAL A 137 -19.60 13.47 35.14
C VAL A 137 -20.51 14.04 36.23
N LEU A 138 -21.77 14.37 35.92
CA LEU A 138 -22.73 14.86 36.91
C LEU A 138 -22.90 13.87 38.07
N LYS A 139 -23.05 12.56 37.77
CA LYS A 139 -23.09 11.50 38.78
C LYS A 139 -21.82 11.43 39.63
N ALA A 140 -20.65 11.68 39.04
CA ALA A 140 -19.40 11.73 39.79
C ALA A 140 -19.33 12.93 40.75
N CYS A 141 -19.91 14.06 40.35
CA CYS A 141 -19.95 15.31 41.11
C CYS A 141 -21.01 15.30 42.23
N GLU A 142 -22.02 14.44 42.19
CA GLU A 142 -23.06 14.32 43.26
C GLU A 142 -22.46 14.12 44.67
N HIS A 143 -21.29 13.49 44.75
CA HIS A 143 -20.58 13.25 46.01
C HIS A 143 -19.58 14.36 46.40
N LEU A 144 -19.48 15.43 45.60
CA LEU A 144 -18.52 16.53 45.75
C LEU A 144 -19.18 17.92 45.54
N PRO A 145 -20.37 18.19 46.11
CA PRO A 145 -21.12 19.43 45.80
C PRO A 145 -20.41 20.71 46.24
N ASP A 146 -19.58 20.66 47.29
CA ASP A 146 -18.86 21.82 47.81
C ASP A 146 -17.51 22.05 47.13
N GLN A 147 -17.09 21.14 46.24
CA GLN A 147 -15.78 21.18 45.57
C GLN A 147 -15.88 21.67 44.13
N ILE A 148 -16.88 21.20 43.39
CA ILE A 148 -17.04 21.51 41.96
C ILE A 148 -17.82 22.81 41.81
N GLU A 149 -17.17 23.86 41.33
CA GLU A 149 -17.79 25.15 41.07
C GLU A 149 -18.58 25.13 39.75
N HIS A 150 -17.99 24.61 38.68
CA HIS A 150 -18.63 24.57 37.36
C HIS A 150 -18.23 23.36 36.51
N ILE A 151 -19.18 22.88 35.70
CA ILE A 151 -18.95 21.90 34.64
C ILE A 151 -19.15 22.63 33.30
N PHE A 152 -18.11 22.64 32.48
CA PHE A 152 -18.12 23.24 31.15
C PHE A 152 -18.35 22.17 30.09
N ASP A 153 -19.19 22.50 29.11
CA ASP A 153 -19.42 21.65 27.95
C ASP A 153 -18.35 21.93 26.90
N MET A 154 -17.63 20.89 26.46
CA MET A 154 -16.58 21.06 25.45
C MET A 154 -17.18 21.46 24.10
N ASP A 155 -18.43 21.08 23.82
CA ASP A 155 -19.11 21.42 22.57
C ASP A 155 -19.40 22.92 22.45
N ASP A 156 -19.47 23.64 23.58
CA ASP A 156 -19.59 25.10 23.59
C ASP A 156 -18.38 25.75 22.91
N PHE A 157 -17.20 25.11 22.95
CA PHE A 157 -15.97 25.62 22.35
C PHE A 157 -16.00 25.60 20.82
N SER A 158 -16.78 24.69 20.23
CA SER A 158 -16.97 24.58 18.79
C SER A 158 -17.55 25.85 18.16
N ASN A 159 -18.33 26.59 18.94
CA ASN A 159 -19.02 27.80 18.52
C ASN A 159 -18.27 29.09 18.88
N LEU A 160 -17.08 29.00 19.49
CA LEU A 160 -16.32 30.16 19.98
C LEU A 160 -15.48 30.86 18.92
N LEU A 161 -15.38 30.34 17.70
CA LEU A 161 -14.58 30.97 16.64
C LEU A 161 -15.04 32.41 16.44
N LEU A 162 -14.17 33.35 16.83
CA LEU A 162 -14.37 34.77 16.64
C LEU A 162 -14.18 35.12 15.16
N ASN A 163 -14.95 36.11 14.69
CA ASN A 163 -14.83 36.62 13.33
C ASN A 163 -13.38 36.97 12.98
N GLU A 164 -12.94 36.63 11.76
CA GLU A 164 -11.61 36.94 11.25
C GLU A 164 -11.34 38.45 11.29
N ASP A 165 -10.46 38.88 12.20
CA ASP A 165 -9.98 40.26 12.28
C ASP A 165 -8.73 40.51 11.41
N GLY A 166 -8.33 39.50 10.62
CA GLY A 166 -7.23 39.57 9.66
C GLY A 166 -5.82 39.46 10.28
N ARG A 167 -5.68 39.21 11.59
CA ARG A 167 -4.37 39.07 12.24
C ARG A 167 -3.66 37.76 11.86
N SER A 168 -2.32 37.79 11.81
CA SER A 168 -1.50 36.58 11.62
C SER A 168 -1.49 35.72 12.89
N ALA A 169 -1.30 34.41 12.74
CA ALA A 169 -1.22 33.46 13.84
C ALA A 169 -0.03 33.77 14.77
N GLU A 170 1.08 34.23 14.22
CA GLU A 170 2.24 34.71 14.99
C GLU A 170 1.88 35.91 15.90
N THR A 171 1.10 36.86 15.37
CA THR A 171 0.64 38.03 16.16
C THR A 171 -0.26 37.58 17.31
N VAL A 172 -1.19 36.67 17.04
CA VAL A 172 -2.09 36.10 18.05
C VAL A 172 -1.32 35.39 19.16
N VAL A 173 -0.36 34.53 18.81
CA VAL A 173 0.48 33.83 19.79
C VAL A 173 1.26 34.83 20.63
N ARG A 174 1.89 35.84 20.02
CA ARG A 174 2.63 36.87 20.76
C ARG A 174 1.74 37.60 21.77
N GLU A 175 0.52 37.96 21.39
CA GLU A 175 -0.43 38.62 22.31
C GLU A 175 -0.85 37.69 23.46
N LEU A 176 -1.18 36.43 23.16
CA LEU A 176 -1.49 35.43 24.19
C LEU A 176 -0.34 35.32 25.19
N LEU A 177 0.89 35.10 24.73
CA LEU A 177 2.04 34.94 25.61
C LEU A 177 2.37 36.22 26.41
N VAL A 178 2.04 37.40 25.90
CA VAL A 178 2.16 38.65 26.66
C VAL A 178 1.08 38.77 27.73
N ASN A 179 -0.17 38.47 27.38
CA ASN A 179 -1.31 38.57 28.31
C ASN A 179 -1.21 37.54 29.45
N PHE A 180 -0.59 36.40 29.19
CA PHE A 180 -0.47 35.27 30.11
C PHE A 180 0.93 35.10 30.72
N ARG A 181 1.78 36.12 30.65
CA ARG A 181 3.20 36.08 31.08
C ARG A 181 3.42 35.88 32.60
N PHE A 182 2.36 35.74 33.38
CA PHE A 182 2.43 35.52 34.83
C PHE A 182 2.63 34.04 35.21
N VAL A 183 2.63 33.13 34.23
CA VAL A 183 2.92 31.69 34.39
C VAL A 183 4.43 31.46 34.23
N THR A 184 4.99 30.57 35.05
CA THR A 184 6.42 30.27 35.11
C THR A 184 6.68 28.78 34.93
N ALA A 185 7.89 28.40 34.51
CA ALA A 185 8.25 27.00 34.30
C ALA A 185 8.13 26.12 35.57
N ASN A 186 8.17 26.71 36.77
CA ASN A 186 8.04 26.01 38.04
C ASN A 186 6.60 25.87 38.53
N ASP A 187 5.64 26.55 37.90
CA ASP A 187 4.23 26.37 38.22
C ASP A 187 3.76 24.96 37.84
N LEU A 188 2.82 24.44 38.61
CA LEU A 188 2.20 23.15 38.37
C LEU A 188 1.38 23.22 37.07
N ALA A 189 1.65 22.33 36.12
CA ALA A 189 0.97 22.30 34.83
C ALA A 189 -0.05 21.17 34.77
N MET A 190 0.34 19.97 35.22
CA MET A 190 -0.51 18.80 35.12
C MET A 190 -0.52 17.96 36.39
N MET A 191 -1.66 17.31 36.64
CA MET A 191 -1.79 16.21 37.60
C MET A 191 -2.26 14.95 36.88
N MET A 192 -1.37 13.97 36.76
CA MET A 192 -1.66 12.68 36.12
C MET A 192 -1.79 11.56 37.14
N PHE A 193 -2.78 10.70 36.98
CA PHE A 193 -3.00 9.58 37.89
C PHE A 193 -2.18 8.35 37.49
N SER A 194 -1.38 7.84 38.43
CA SER A 194 -0.67 6.57 38.29
C SER A 194 -1.34 5.50 39.15
N SER A 195 -1.32 4.23 38.72
CA SER A 195 -1.96 3.11 39.42
C SER A 195 -1.44 2.90 40.86
N GLY A 196 -0.23 3.39 41.17
CA GLY A 196 0.38 3.34 42.49
C GLY A 196 0.69 1.90 42.97
N THR A 197 1.59 1.77 43.93
CA THR A 197 1.90 0.46 44.56
C THR A 197 0.89 0.05 45.63
N THR A 198 -0.04 0.95 45.98
CA THR A 198 -0.99 0.81 47.09
C THR A 198 -2.43 0.52 46.65
N GLY A 199 -2.64 0.22 45.35
CA GLY A 199 -3.93 -0.20 44.78
C GLY A 199 -4.91 0.92 44.39
N TYR A 200 -4.78 2.12 44.97
CA TYR A 200 -5.54 3.30 44.55
C TYR A 200 -4.68 4.26 43.73
N PRO A 201 -5.22 4.87 42.65
CA PRO A 201 -4.48 5.82 41.85
C PRO A 201 -4.02 7.05 42.65
N LYS A 202 -2.80 7.53 42.37
CA LYS A 202 -2.23 8.74 43.00
C LYS A 202 -1.97 9.83 41.97
N ALA A 203 -2.32 11.07 42.30
CA ALA A 203 -2.02 12.22 41.47
C ALA A 203 -0.52 12.55 41.52
N VAL A 204 0.12 12.54 40.37
CA VAL A 204 1.52 12.93 40.16
C VAL A 204 1.53 14.38 39.70
N MET A 205 2.16 15.24 40.49
CA MET A 205 2.32 16.66 40.20
C MET A 205 3.46 16.88 39.20
N LEU A 206 3.16 17.50 38.07
CA LEU A 206 4.11 17.80 36.99
C LEU A 206 4.13 19.29 36.71
N THR A 207 5.27 19.94 36.96
CA THR A 207 5.46 21.35 36.58
C THR A 207 5.61 21.49 35.07
N HIS A 208 5.45 22.71 34.56
CA HIS A 208 5.74 22.97 33.15
C HIS A 208 7.16 22.54 32.76
N CYS A 209 8.15 22.81 33.61
CA CYS A 209 9.53 22.43 33.40
C CYS A 209 9.68 20.90 33.31
N ASN A 210 8.98 20.12 34.17
CA ASN A 210 9.00 18.66 34.06
C ASN A 210 8.53 18.18 32.68
N LEU A 211 7.44 18.75 32.17
CA LEU A 211 6.87 18.39 30.88
C LEU A 211 7.78 18.81 29.72
N CYS A 212 8.29 20.04 29.73
CA CYS A 212 9.25 20.52 28.73
C CYS A 212 10.53 19.67 28.72
N CYS A 213 11.03 19.23 29.88
CA CYS A 213 12.17 18.32 29.97
C CYS A 213 11.86 16.98 29.31
N CYS A 214 10.70 16.38 29.60
CA CYS A 214 10.27 15.13 28.99
C CYS A 214 10.19 15.25 27.46
N GLU A 215 9.53 16.29 26.95
CA GLU A 215 9.44 16.55 25.51
C GLU A 215 10.82 16.75 24.88
N ARG A 216 11.69 17.54 25.51
CA ARG A 216 13.05 17.76 25.00
C ARG A 216 13.86 16.47 24.97
N LEU A 217 13.76 15.62 26.00
CA LEU A 217 14.41 14.30 26.02
C LEU A 217 13.83 13.36 24.97
N CYS A 218 12.52 13.41 24.72
CA CYS A 218 11.91 12.67 23.63
C CYS A 218 12.42 13.17 22.27
N CYS A 219 12.41 14.48 22.00
CA CYS A 219 12.84 15.07 20.73
C CYS A 219 14.37 15.00 20.48
N ASP A 220 15.21 15.26 21.49
CA ASP A 220 16.67 15.14 21.37
C ASP A 220 17.12 13.67 21.46
N GLY A 221 16.41 12.84 22.23
CA GLY A 221 16.56 11.38 22.24
C GLY A 221 16.08 10.72 20.93
N GLN A 222 15.25 11.42 20.15
CA GLN A 222 14.90 11.11 18.76
C GLN A 222 15.97 11.53 17.75
N ARG A 223 17.21 11.86 18.17
CA ARG A 223 18.37 11.65 17.30
C ARG A 223 18.50 10.16 17.04
N LYS A 224 17.69 9.66 16.09
CA LYS A 224 17.66 8.26 15.69
C LYS A 224 19.07 7.87 15.29
N ALA A 225 19.74 7.13 16.15
CA ALA A 225 21.05 6.61 15.89
C ALA A 225 20.90 5.58 14.75
N VAL A 226 21.29 6.00 13.55
CA VAL A 226 21.22 5.19 12.34
C VAL A 226 22.48 4.33 12.32
N GLY A 227 22.29 3.01 12.28
CA GLY A 227 23.38 2.08 12.02
C GLY A 227 23.75 2.09 10.55
N THR A 228 22.79 1.73 9.70
CA THR A 228 23.01 1.67 8.24
C THR A 228 21.77 2.10 7.45
N ILE A 229 21.98 2.65 6.26
CA ILE A 229 20.96 2.75 5.23
C ILE A 229 21.23 1.67 4.21
N LYS A 230 20.27 0.77 3.99
CA LYS A 230 20.40 -0.34 3.04
C LYS A 230 19.32 -0.23 1.98
N VAL A 231 19.69 -0.53 0.74
CA VAL A 231 18.74 -0.75 -0.35
C VAL A 231 18.82 -2.20 -0.79
N GLN A 232 17.68 -2.87 -0.92
CA GLN A 232 17.58 -4.25 -1.37
C GLN A 232 16.71 -4.32 -2.61
N LEU A 233 17.23 -4.90 -3.68
CA LEU A 233 16.44 -5.32 -4.83
C LEU A 233 16.12 -6.80 -4.66
N PHE A 234 14.83 -7.13 -4.65
CA PHE A 234 14.37 -8.48 -4.40
C PHE A 234 13.36 -8.92 -5.45
N GLY A 235 13.40 -10.19 -5.83
CA GLY A 235 12.51 -10.78 -6.82
C GLY A 235 12.21 -12.23 -6.51
N GLU A 236 10.94 -12.62 -6.47
CA GLU A 236 10.53 -14.00 -6.18
C GLU A 236 9.22 -14.40 -6.89
N ALA A 237 9.03 -15.71 -7.02
CA ALA A 237 7.75 -16.33 -7.29
C ALA A 237 7.29 -17.15 -6.10
N VAL A 238 5.99 -17.10 -5.80
CA VAL A 238 5.36 -17.88 -4.74
C VAL A 238 4.08 -18.51 -5.27
N VAL A 239 3.88 -19.80 -4.97
CA VAL A 239 2.65 -20.53 -5.26
C VAL A 239 2.11 -21.17 -3.99
N TYR A 240 0.82 -20.96 -3.72
CA TYR A 240 0.16 -21.50 -2.54
C TYR A 240 -0.45 -22.87 -2.82
N ALA A 241 -0.52 -23.74 -1.81
CA ALA A 241 -1.23 -25.02 -1.94
C ALA A 241 -2.75 -24.81 -2.13
N SER A 242 -3.33 -25.55 -3.08
CA SER A 242 -4.78 -25.56 -3.33
C SER A 242 -5.55 -26.05 -2.10
N LYS A 243 -6.65 -25.36 -1.75
CA LYS A 243 -7.60 -25.84 -0.73
C LYS A 243 -8.32 -27.08 -1.24
N LYS A 244 -8.46 -28.11 -0.40
CA LYS A 244 -9.53 -29.11 -0.60
C LYS A 244 -10.89 -28.39 -0.50
N PRO A 245 -11.86 -28.66 -1.39
CA PRO A 245 -13.21 -28.14 -1.22
C PRO A 245 -13.80 -28.71 0.09
N GLY A 246 -14.26 -27.84 1.00
CA GLY A 246 -15.06 -28.25 2.18
C GLY A 246 -14.44 -28.10 3.59
N GLY A 247 -13.24 -27.52 3.75
CA GLY A 247 -12.63 -27.31 5.09
C GLY A 247 -12.95 -25.96 5.72
N LEU A 248 -13.50 -25.95 6.94
CA LEU A 248 -13.76 -24.74 7.75
C LEU A 248 -12.47 -23.91 8.00
N ARG A 249 -12.64 -22.58 8.08
CA ARG A 249 -11.59 -21.58 8.35
C ARG A 249 -11.07 -21.68 9.80
N ILE A 250 -9.91 -22.30 10.02
CA ILE A 250 -9.04 -22.00 11.19
C ILE A 250 -7.55 -22.16 10.82
N GLY A 251 -6.80 -21.05 10.80
CA GLY A 251 -5.44 -20.93 11.34
C GLY A 251 -4.23 -21.68 10.75
N TYR A 252 -4.34 -22.54 9.73
CA TYR A 252 -3.15 -23.23 9.20
C TYR A 252 -2.39 -22.39 8.16
N ARG A 253 -1.10 -22.06 8.44
CA ARG A 253 -0.12 -21.57 7.45
C ARG A 253 -0.22 -22.42 6.19
N ARG A 254 -0.60 -21.83 5.05
CA ARG A 254 -0.65 -22.53 3.77
C ARG A 254 0.77 -23.00 3.43
N SER A 255 0.95 -24.27 3.09
CA SER A 255 2.20 -24.73 2.47
C SER A 255 2.38 -23.95 1.16
N ALA A 256 3.47 -23.19 1.04
CA ALA A 256 3.81 -22.45 -0.17
C ALA A 256 5.12 -22.97 -0.75
N GLN A 257 5.25 -22.95 -2.07
CA GLN A 257 6.52 -23.13 -2.75
C GLN A 257 7.03 -21.77 -3.21
N ARG A 258 8.34 -21.55 -3.07
CA ARG A 258 9.00 -20.27 -3.31
C ARG A 258 10.20 -20.48 -4.24
N GLN A 259 10.39 -19.55 -5.17
CA GLN A 259 11.56 -19.46 -6.03
C GLN A 259 12.07 -18.02 -6.00
N VAL A 260 13.34 -17.81 -5.68
CA VAL A 260 13.96 -16.46 -5.61
C VAL A 260 14.79 -16.25 -6.88
N TYR A 261 14.63 -15.08 -7.51
CA TYR A 261 15.35 -14.67 -8.71
C TYR A 261 16.41 -13.60 -8.43
N ILE A 262 16.13 -12.70 -7.50
CA ILE A 262 17.04 -11.61 -7.11
C ILE A 262 16.98 -11.47 -5.59
N ASP A 263 18.15 -11.40 -4.97
CA ASP A 263 18.32 -10.99 -3.56
C ASP A 263 19.64 -10.21 -3.43
N GLU A 264 19.63 -8.98 -3.92
CA GLU A 264 20.80 -8.11 -3.96
C GLU A 264 20.61 -6.95 -3.00
N SER A 265 21.62 -6.68 -2.16
CA SER A 265 21.57 -5.61 -1.15
C SER A 265 22.81 -4.75 -1.20
N LYS A 266 22.65 -3.42 -1.12
CA LYS A 266 23.74 -2.45 -1.01
C LYS A 266 23.59 -1.60 0.25
N CYS A 267 24.70 -1.41 0.97
CA CYS A 267 24.79 -0.48 2.10
C CYS A 267 25.18 0.89 1.56
N LEU A 268 24.26 1.86 1.63
CA LEU A 268 24.45 3.22 1.10
C LEU A 268 25.06 4.17 2.14
N PHE A 269 24.91 3.84 3.42
CA PHE A 269 25.43 4.62 4.53
C PHE A 269 25.70 3.73 5.73
N GLY A 270 26.74 4.09 6.50
CA GLY A 270 27.26 3.27 7.59
C GLY A 270 28.06 2.08 7.06
N ASP A 271 28.39 1.17 7.96
CA ASP A 271 29.15 -0.03 7.63
C ASP A 271 28.45 -1.25 8.24
N ALA A 272 28.13 -2.22 7.40
CA ALA A 272 27.43 -3.44 7.80
C ALA A 272 28.33 -4.39 8.63
N THR A 273 29.65 -4.17 8.62
CA THR A 273 30.64 -5.05 9.27
C THR A 273 31.16 -4.52 10.61
N SER A 274 31.02 -3.23 10.92
CA SER A 274 31.41 -2.67 12.22
C SER A 274 30.27 -2.73 13.22
N SER A 275 30.21 -3.86 13.95
CA SER A 275 29.33 -4.04 15.10
C SER A 275 29.46 -2.87 16.10
N GLY A 276 28.41 -2.05 16.18
CA GLY A 276 28.22 -1.08 17.28
C GLY A 276 28.51 0.40 16.97
N LYS A 277 28.94 0.78 15.76
CA LYS A 277 29.01 2.20 15.38
C LYS A 277 27.67 2.69 14.87
N TYR A 278 27.15 3.75 15.48
CA TYR A 278 25.91 4.40 15.07
C TYR A 278 26.16 5.87 14.80
N PHE A 279 25.45 6.41 13.82
CA PHE A 279 25.60 7.76 13.37
C PHE A 279 24.32 8.55 13.67
N VAL A 280 24.50 9.78 14.13
CA VAL A 280 23.40 10.75 14.15
C VAL A 280 23.43 11.47 12.80
N LEU A 281 22.37 11.31 12.01
CA LEU A 281 22.24 12.04 10.75
C LEU A 281 21.97 13.52 11.04
N PRO A 282 22.75 14.46 10.46
CA PRO A 282 22.44 15.88 10.58
C PRO A 282 21.10 16.22 9.92
N LYS A 283 20.38 17.21 10.45
CA LYS A 283 19.12 17.72 9.89
C LYS A 283 19.33 18.18 8.43
N GLY A 284 18.37 17.86 7.55
CA GLY A 284 18.35 18.31 6.14
C GLY A 284 18.03 17.18 5.16
N LEU A 285 17.82 17.54 3.89
CA LEU A 285 17.62 16.59 2.78
C LEU A 285 18.94 15.88 2.44
N ARG A 286 18.89 14.56 2.26
CA ARG A 286 20.03 13.72 1.90
C ARG A 286 19.62 12.77 0.80
N GLU A 287 20.44 12.69 -0.24
CA GLU A 287 20.24 11.79 -1.37
C GLU A 287 21.38 10.78 -1.42
N TYR A 288 21.03 9.50 -1.57
CA TYR A 288 21.99 8.40 -1.64
C TYR A 288 21.81 7.70 -2.99
N PRO A 289 22.67 7.98 -3.98
CA PRO A 289 22.57 7.35 -5.28
C PRO A 289 22.93 5.86 -5.17
N PHE A 290 22.20 5.01 -5.88
CA PHE A 290 22.49 3.59 -5.98
C PHE A 290 22.16 3.06 -7.37
N SER A 291 22.80 1.97 -7.75
CA SER A 291 22.52 1.22 -8.96
C SER A 291 22.70 -0.27 -8.66
N PHE A 292 22.00 -1.12 -9.39
CA PHE A 292 22.24 -2.56 -9.41
C PHE A 292 22.76 -2.96 -10.79
N GLU A 293 23.48 -4.08 -10.88
CA GLU A 293 23.87 -4.62 -12.19
C GLU A 293 22.65 -5.10 -12.97
N THR A 294 22.74 -5.11 -14.29
CA THR A 294 21.63 -5.55 -15.15
C THR A 294 21.44 -7.05 -15.05
N PHE A 295 20.21 -7.47 -14.74
CA PHE A 295 19.83 -8.87 -14.68
C PHE A 295 19.29 -9.33 -16.04
N SER A 296 19.71 -10.50 -16.51
CA SER A 296 19.17 -11.16 -17.70
C SER A 296 18.24 -12.30 -17.32
N ASN A 297 17.31 -12.66 -18.21
CA ASN A 297 16.45 -13.84 -18.09
C ASN A 297 15.54 -13.84 -16.85
N LEU A 298 15.01 -12.69 -16.44
CA LEU A 298 14.02 -12.64 -15.38
C LEU A 298 12.62 -12.97 -15.90
N PRO A 299 11.76 -13.62 -15.09
CA PRO A 299 10.36 -13.78 -15.44
C PRO A 299 9.63 -12.44 -15.45
N SER A 300 8.49 -12.39 -16.13
CA SER A 300 7.61 -11.24 -15.99
C SER A 300 6.94 -11.25 -14.61
N SER A 301 6.76 -10.07 -14.01
CA SER A 301 5.87 -9.88 -12.86
C SER A 301 4.49 -10.44 -13.18
N PHE A 302 3.80 -11.02 -12.20
CA PHE A 302 2.52 -11.68 -12.40
C PHE A 302 1.75 -11.75 -11.07
N GLU A 303 0.42 -11.59 -11.08
CA GLU A 303 -0.42 -11.67 -9.89
C GLU A 303 -1.63 -12.62 -10.11
N SER A 304 -1.94 -13.40 -9.09
CA SER A 304 -3.14 -14.23 -9.00
C SER A 304 -3.39 -14.70 -7.56
N SER A 305 -4.64 -14.95 -7.21
CA SER A 305 -5.05 -15.59 -5.95
C SER A 305 -4.32 -16.90 -5.58
N MET A 306 -3.77 -17.63 -6.57
CA MET A 306 -3.05 -18.90 -6.35
C MET A 306 -1.53 -18.74 -6.25
N GLY A 307 -0.98 -17.58 -6.65
CA GLY A 307 0.46 -17.32 -6.64
C GLY A 307 0.84 -16.09 -7.47
N TYR A 308 2.07 -15.62 -7.27
CA TYR A 308 2.58 -14.40 -7.89
C TYR A 308 4.04 -14.55 -8.34
N VAL A 309 4.48 -13.59 -9.16
CA VAL A 309 5.88 -13.23 -9.41
C VAL A 309 6.03 -11.74 -9.11
N ARG A 310 6.79 -11.38 -8.08
CA ARG A 310 6.92 -10.02 -7.57
C ARG A 310 8.37 -9.58 -7.53
N PHE A 311 8.59 -8.31 -7.85
CA PHE A 311 9.87 -7.63 -7.72
C PHE A 311 9.67 -6.32 -6.97
N TRP A 312 10.63 -5.94 -6.14
CA TRP A 312 10.58 -4.68 -5.41
C TRP A 312 11.97 -4.19 -5.02
N CYS A 313 12.07 -2.88 -4.83
CA CYS A 313 13.21 -2.22 -4.21
C CYS A 313 12.81 -1.75 -2.82
N ARG A 314 13.54 -2.17 -1.78
CA ARG A 314 13.28 -1.79 -0.38
C ARG A 314 14.43 -0.94 0.12
N ALA A 315 14.15 0.31 0.51
CA ALA A 315 15.08 1.13 1.27
C ALA A 315 14.77 0.97 2.77
N SER A 316 15.76 0.62 3.57
CA SER A 316 15.59 0.42 5.01
C SER A 316 16.62 1.21 5.82
N LEU A 317 16.11 1.90 6.82
CA LEU A 317 16.88 2.60 7.85
C LEU A 317 17.05 1.67 9.03
N GLN A 318 18.24 1.11 9.20
CA GLN A 318 18.52 0.18 10.28
C GLN A 318 19.01 0.92 11.54
N GLY A 319 18.34 0.69 12.66
CA GLY A 319 18.74 1.19 13.97
C GLY A 319 19.58 0.17 14.75
N ARG A 320 19.66 0.35 16.07
CA ARG A 320 20.47 -0.53 16.94
C ARG A 320 19.98 -1.97 17.01
N TRP A 321 18.67 -2.15 17.12
CA TRP A 321 18.03 -3.44 17.42
C TRP A 321 16.88 -3.78 16.48
N LYS A 322 16.48 -2.81 15.65
CA LYS A 322 15.34 -2.93 14.74
C LYS A 322 15.52 -2.02 13.54
N THR A 323 14.80 -2.34 12.48
CA THR A 323 14.56 -1.38 11.39
C THR A 323 13.74 -0.22 11.95
N LEU A 324 14.26 1.00 11.80
CA LEU A 324 13.65 2.23 12.29
C LEU A 324 12.56 2.74 11.35
N HIS A 325 12.78 2.53 10.05
CA HIS A 325 11.85 2.84 8.99
C HIS A 325 12.24 2.03 7.75
N SER A 326 11.28 1.70 6.92
CA SER A 326 11.48 1.01 5.67
C SER A 326 10.44 1.51 4.69
N ASN A 327 10.81 1.58 3.41
CA ASN A 327 9.88 1.85 2.34
C ASN A 327 10.16 0.87 1.19
N LYS A 328 9.09 0.35 0.58
CA LYS A 328 9.12 -0.68 -0.44
C LYS A 328 8.46 -0.16 -1.72
N LEU A 329 9.25 -0.08 -2.79
CA LEU A 329 8.80 0.31 -4.12
C LEU A 329 8.60 -0.96 -4.97
N PRO A 330 7.37 -1.33 -5.34
CA PRO A 330 7.14 -2.44 -6.25
C PRO A 330 7.64 -2.11 -7.67
N LEU A 331 8.16 -3.11 -8.36
CA LEU A 331 8.71 -2.99 -9.71
C LEU A 331 8.02 -3.98 -10.66
N THR A 332 7.69 -3.50 -11.86
CA THR A 332 7.22 -4.35 -12.96
C THR A 332 8.39 -4.79 -13.81
N MET A 333 8.66 -6.10 -13.81
CA MET A 333 9.60 -6.73 -14.73
C MET A 333 8.83 -7.35 -15.88
N VAL A 334 9.29 -7.12 -17.11
CA VAL A 334 8.72 -7.73 -18.31
C VAL A 334 9.79 -8.66 -18.90
N GLY A 335 9.55 -9.97 -18.75
CA GLY A 335 10.38 -11.00 -19.35
C GLY A 335 10.33 -10.89 -20.88
N ILE A 336 11.50 -10.97 -21.49
CA ILE A 336 11.63 -10.84 -22.95
C ILE A 336 11.29 -12.19 -23.60
N LEU A 337 10.21 -12.22 -24.37
CA LEU A 337 9.89 -13.27 -25.31
C LEU A 337 9.88 -12.66 -26.71
N ASN A 338 11.02 -12.78 -27.38
CA ASN A 338 11.22 -12.23 -28.71
C ASN A 338 10.65 -13.18 -29.77
N LEU A 339 9.58 -12.75 -30.45
CA LEU A 339 8.91 -13.57 -31.45
C LEU A 339 9.78 -13.85 -32.68
N ASN A 340 10.81 -13.06 -32.95
CA ASN A 340 11.78 -13.34 -34.02
C ASN A 340 12.56 -14.64 -33.78
N ASN A 341 12.60 -15.14 -32.53
CA ASN A 341 13.25 -16.40 -32.17
C ASN A 341 12.31 -17.61 -32.28
N VAL A 342 11.05 -17.43 -32.70
CA VAL A 342 10.04 -18.49 -32.84
C VAL A 342 9.34 -18.40 -34.21
N PRO A 343 10.09 -18.47 -35.34
CA PRO A 343 9.55 -18.22 -36.67
C PRO A 343 8.45 -19.22 -37.07
N GLU A 344 8.51 -20.46 -36.59
CA GLU A 344 7.50 -21.50 -36.81
C GLU A 344 6.11 -21.11 -36.30
N ALA A 345 6.03 -20.23 -35.29
CA ALA A 345 4.76 -19.78 -34.75
C ALA A 345 4.03 -18.78 -35.66
N PHE A 346 4.68 -18.27 -36.72
CA PHE A 346 4.06 -17.33 -37.67
C PHE A 346 3.33 -18.01 -38.83
N VAL A 347 3.42 -19.34 -38.94
CA VAL A 347 2.63 -20.09 -39.93
C VAL A 347 1.14 -19.95 -39.58
N MET A 348 0.31 -19.87 -40.62
CA MET A 348 -1.16 -19.92 -40.50
C MET A 348 -1.54 -21.13 -39.62
N GLN A 349 -2.25 -20.86 -38.53
CA GLN A 349 -2.74 -21.90 -37.65
C GLN A 349 -4.17 -22.26 -38.05
N SER A 350 -4.45 -23.54 -38.17
CA SER A 350 -5.78 -24.03 -38.52
C SER A 350 -6.21 -25.17 -37.61
N ALA A 351 -7.51 -25.27 -37.37
CA ALA A 351 -8.12 -26.41 -36.71
C ALA A 351 -9.45 -26.73 -37.38
N SER A 352 -9.77 -28.02 -37.51
CA SER A 352 -11.03 -28.48 -38.06
C SER A 352 -11.67 -29.52 -37.15
N LEU A 353 -12.99 -29.56 -37.18
CA LEU A 353 -13.83 -30.47 -36.41
C LEU A 353 -14.87 -31.07 -37.34
N ASN A 354 -15.01 -32.40 -37.28
CA ASN A 354 -16.10 -33.12 -37.92
C ASN A 354 -16.78 -34.01 -36.87
N GLU A 355 -17.96 -33.59 -36.40
CA GLU A 355 -18.72 -34.29 -35.37
C GLU A 355 -20.01 -34.85 -35.94
N SER A 356 -20.35 -36.08 -35.56
CA SER A 356 -21.62 -36.71 -35.93
C SER A 356 -22.57 -36.76 -34.73
N PHE A 357 -23.81 -36.32 -34.93
CA PHE A 357 -24.84 -36.33 -33.89
C PHE A 357 -25.76 -37.52 -34.12
N GLY A 358 -25.48 -38.62 -33.41
CA GLY A 358 -26.26 -39.86 -33.50
C GLY A 358 -27.60 -39.77 -32.77
N PHE A 359 -28.64 -40.38 -33.37
CA PHE A 359 -29.85 -40.80 -32.64
C PHE A 359 -29.67 -42.23 -32.10
N LEU A 360 -30.40 -42.57 -31.03
CA LEU A 360 -30.46 -43.93 -30.45
C LEU A 360 -30.67 -44.97 -31.57
N ARG A 361 -29.65 -45.80 -31.78
CA ARG A 361 -29.69 -46.93 -32.72
C ARG A 361 -30.64 -48.00 -32.20
N SER A 362 -31.91 -47.87 -32.53
CA SER A 362 -32.85 -48.99 -32.57
C SER A 362 -33.88 -48.71 -33.66
N LEU A 363 -33.70 -49.39 -34.80
CA LEU A 363 -34.72 -49.82 -35.77
C LEU A 363 -35.06 -49.01 -37.05
N PHE A 364 -34.60 -47.78 -37.31
CA PHE A 364 -34.84 -47.16 -38.64
C PHE A 364 -33.67 -46.34 -39.17
N SER A 365 -33.27 -46.62 -40.42
CA SER A 365 -32.24 -45.90 -41.20
C SER A 365 -32.66 -44.46 -41.45
N CYS A 366 -32.21 -43.52 -40.61
CA CYS A 366 -32.34 -42.09 -40.85
C CYS A 366 -30.96 -41.43 -40.73
N ALA A 367 -30.66 -40.55 -41.68
CA ALA A 367 -29.37 -39.93 -41.89
C ALA A 367 -28.80 -39.30 -40.61
N SER A 368 -27.57 -39.68 -40.24
CA SER A 368 -26.81 -38.99 -39.19
C SER A 368 -26.45 -37.60 -39.69
N GLY A 369 -26.99 -36.56 -39.04
CA GLY A 369 -26.56 -35.19 -39.27
C GLY A 369 -25.16 -34.94 -38.68
N GLY A 370 -24.38 -34.08 -39.33
CA GLY A 370 -23.00 -33.78 -38.95
C GLY A 370 -22.71 -32.28 -38.83
N LEU A 371 -21.77 -31.93 -37.96
CA LEU A 371 -21.20 -30.60 -37.85
C LEU A 371 -19.81 -30.63 -38.50
N MET A 372 -19.57 -29.75 -39.48
CA MET A 372 -18.24 -29.53 -40.03
C MET A 372 -17.81 -28.09 -39.75
N VAL A 373 -16.64 -27.93 -39.13
CA VAL A 373 -16.09 -26.62 -38.78
C VAL A 373 -14.63 -26.56 -39.21
N THR A 374 -14.23 -25.46 -39.83
CA THR A 374 -12.83 -25.13 -40.09
C THR A 374 -12.57 -23.72 -39.59
N VAL A 375 -11.50 -23.53 -38.81
CA VAL A 375 -11.08 -22.23 -38.28
C VAL A 375 -9.61 -22.01 -38.65
N ASN A 376 -9.30 -20.82 -39.19
CA ASN A 376 -7.99 -20.41 -39.64
C ASN A 376 -7.60 -19.05 -39.02
N LEU A 377 -6.38 -18.96 -38.53
CA LEU A 377 -5.76 -17.73 -38.02
C LEU A 377 -4.66 -17.27 -38.94
N ASN A 378 -4.52 -15.96 -39.15
CA ASN A 378 -3.44 -15.40 -39.97
C ASN A 378 -2.03 -15.83 -39.53
N ARG A 379 -1.84 -16.09 -38.23
CA ARG A 379 -0.60 -16.60 -37.63
C ARG A 379 -0.87 -17.15 -36.23
N GLY A 380 0.12 -17.81 -35.62
CA GLY A 380 0.06 -18.38 -34.27
C GLY A 380 0.76 -17.57 -33.18
N ALA A 381 1.42 -16.45 -33.51
CA ALA A 381 2.12 -15.61 -32.55
C ALA A 381 1.77 -14.12 -32.69
N PHE A 382 1.61 -13.45 -31.55
CA PHE A 382 1.16 -12.06 -31.46
C PHE A 382 1.83 -11.34 -30.28
N VAL A 383 1.87 -10.02 -30.33
CA VAL A 383 2.15 -9.18 -29.14
C VAL A 383 0.89 -8.42 -28.74
N PRO A 384 0.78 -7.95 -27.47
CA PRO A 384 -0.32 -7.09 -27.07
C PRO A 384 -0.48 -5.86 -27.98
N GLY A 385 -1.72 -5.52 -28.33
CA GLY A 385 -2.10 -4.47 -29.27
C GLY A 385 -2.27 -4.94 -30.73
N GLU A 386 -1.74 -6.11 -31.09
CA GLU A 386 -2.00 -6.71 -32.40
C GLU A 386 -3.39 -7.35 -32.50
N ARG A 387 -3.82 -7.59 -33.74
CA ARG A 387 -5.11 -8.20 -34.06
C ARG A 387 -4.92 -9.62 -34.57
N ILE A 388 -5.63 -10.56 -33.96
CA ILE A 388 -5.81 -11.92 -34.44
C ILE A 388 -6.90 -11.87 -35.51
N ILE A 389 -6.56 -12.27 -36.75
CA ILE A 389 -7.53 -12.33 -37.85
C ILE A 389 -8.05 -13.76 -37.93
N ILE A 390 -9.36 -13.92 -37.73
CA ILE A 390 -10.06 -15.19 -37.63
C ILE A 390 -10.93 -15.36 -38.88
N SER A 391 -10.72 -16.46 -39.60
CA SER A 391 -11.58 -16.89 -40.69
C SER A 391 -12.10 -18.29 -40.40
N ALA A 392 -13.41 -18.50 -40.49
CA ALA A 392 -14.01 -19.79 -40.14
C ALA A 392 -15.21 -20.11 -41.03
N GLU A 393 -15.42 -21.39 -41.27
CA GLU A 393 -16.60 -21.92 -41.94
C GLU A 393 -17.27 -22.92 -41.00
N VAL A 394 -18.55 -22.68 -40.69
CA VAL A 394 -19.35 -23.52 -39.80
C VAL A 394 -20.53 -24.06 -40.60
N SER A 395 -20.49 -25.34 -40.93
CA SER A 395 -21.53 -26.05 -41.68
C SER A 395 -22.39 -26.88 -40.72
N ASN A 396 -23.64 -26.44 -40.49
CA ASN A 396 -24.57 -27.12 -39.59
C ASN A 396 -25.47 -28.11 -40.35
N TYR A 397 -24.92 -29.26 -40.74
CA TYR A 397 -25.73 -30.39 -41.24
C TYR A 397 -26.23 -31.30 -40.12
N SER A 398 -26.22 -30.82 -38.88
CA SER A 398 -26.70 -31.57 -37.72
C SER A 398 -28.23 -31.57 -37.65
N THR A 399 -28.80 -32.32 -36.71
CA THR A 399 -30.25 -32.33 -36.47
C THR A 399 -30.71 -31.23 -35.51
N ARG A 400 -29.81 -30.31 -35.11
CA ARG A 400 -30.06 -29.31 -34.09
C ARG A 400 -29.62 -27.93 -34.53
N ARG A 401 -30.32 -26.93 -34.00
CA ARG A 401 -29.97 -25.52 -34.18
C ARG A 401 -28.73 -25.17 -33.35
N ILE A 402 -27.83 -24.40 -33.94
CA ILE A 402 -26.72 -23.76 -33.23
C ILE A 402 -27.22 -22.40 -32.74
N ARG A 403 -27.19 -22.19 -31.43
CA ARG A 403 -27.64 -20.95 -30.78
C ARG A 403 -26.69 -19.79 -31.06
N SER A 404 -25.39 -20.03 -30.97
CA SER A 404 -24.34 -19.05 -31.27
C SER A 404 -23.02 -19.73 -31.56
N THR A 405 -22.16 -19.01 -32.28
CA THR A 405 -20.74 -19.35 -32.44
C THR A 405 -19.91 -18.20 -31.87
N GLU A 406 -18.83 -18.54 -31.18
CA GLU A 406 -18.03 -17.56 -30.44
C GLU A 406 -16.55 -17.83 -30.62
N ALA A 407 -15.75 -16.76 -30.66
CA ALA A 407 -14.30 -16.82 -30.57
C ALA A 407 -13.83 -15.90 -29.43
N TYR A 408 -12.96 -16.42 -28.56
CA TYR A 408 -12.35 -15.65 -27.47
C TYR A 408 -10.93 -16.11 -27.19
N LEU A 409 -10.12 -15.24 -26.60
CA LEU A 409 -8.79 -15.61 -26.11
C LEU A 409 -8.92 -16.25 -24.73
N GLN A 410 -8.37 -17.43 -24.57
CA GLN A 410 -8.34 -18.18 -23.32
C GLN A 410 -6.93 -18.18 -22.75
N GLN A 411 -6.77 -17.59 -21.56
CA GLN A 411 -5.54 -17.74 -20.77
C GLN A 411 -5.66 -18.98 -19.88
N ASN A 412 -4.67 -19.86 -19.95
CA ASN A 412 -4.54 -21.07 -19.14
C ASN A 412 -3.36 -20.92 -18.18
N LEU A 413 -3.65 -20.96 -16.87
CA LEU A 413 -2.65 -20.85 -15.81
C LEU A 413 -2.38 -22.20 -15.15
N GLY A 414 -1.11 -22.61 -15.10
CA GLY A 414 -0.64 -23.80 -14.40
C GLY A 414 0.22 -23.44 -13.20
N TYR A 415 -0.03 -24.08 -12.06
CA TYR A 415 0.70 -23.85 -10.81
C TYR A 415 1.38 -25.14 -10.34
N VAL A 416 2.69 -25.07 -10.08
CA VAL A 416 3.51 -26.19 -9.64
C VAL A 416 3.80 -26.07 -8.15
N ASN A 417 3.43 -27.08 -7.37
CA ASN A 417 3.71 -27.14 -5.93
C ASN A 417 4.19 -28.55 -5.53
N LYS A 418 5.38 -28.66 -4.96
CA LYS A 418 6.07 -29.91 -4.57
C LYS A 418 6.14 -30.93 -5.71
N GLY A 419 6.35 -30.47 -6.94
CA GLY A 419 6.39 -31.30 -8.15
C GLY A 419 5.03 -31.81 -8.63
N ALA A 420 3.96 -31.60 -7.86
CA ALA A 420 2.59 -31.82 -8.33
C ALA A 420 2.15 -30.59 -9.13
N VAL A 421 1.94 -30.78 -10.43
CA VAL A 421 1.28 -29.77 -11.27
C VAL A 421 -0.19 -29.79 -10.92
N SER A 422 -0.69 -28.72 -10.30
CA SER A 422 -2.13 -28.54 -10.18
C SER A 422 -2.70 -28.17 -11.56
N LEU A 423 -3.72 -28.93 -11.96
CA LEU A 423 -4.47 -28.77 -13.21
C LEU A 423 -4.80 -27.30 -13.49
N TYR A 424 -4.74 -26.91 -14.77
CA TYR A 424 -5.07 -25.57 -15.24
C TYR A 424 -6.40 -25.08 -14.65
N GLN A 425 -6.35 -24.14 -13.71
CA GLN A 425 -7.51 -23.75 -12.88
C GLN A 425 -7.99 -22.31 -13.09
N GLY A 426 -7.34 -21.53 -13.94
CA GLY A 426 -7.83 -20.21 -14.36
C GLY A 426 -8.11 -20.23 -15.85
N ILE A 427 -9.39 -20.22 -16.24
CA ILE A 427 -9.82 -19.90 -17.61
C ILE A 427 -10.28 -18.45 -17.55
N SER A 428 -9.43 -17.52 -17.94
CA SER A 428 -9.87 -16.15 -18.22
C SER A 428 -10.27 -16.08 -19.68
N LYS A 429 -11.53 -15.70 -19.95
CA LYS A 429 -12.02 -15.40 -21.30
C LYS A 429 -11.77 -13.92 -21.57
N ILE A 430 -10.88 -13.63 -22.51
CA ILE A 430 -10.33 -12.30 -22.77
C ILE A 430 -10.72 -11.89 -24.18
N GLY A 431 -11.54 -10.85 -24.30
CA GLY A 431 -12.14 -10.46 -25.58
C GLY A 431 -13.09 -11.55 -26.13
N ARG A 432 -14.14 -11.13 -26.84
CA ARG A 432 -15.14 -12.08 -27.37
C ARG A 432 -15.77 -11.53 -28.63
N ILE A 433 -15.84 -12.36 -29.66
CA ILE A 433 -16.64 -12.15 -30.85
C ILE A 433 -17.71 -13.21 -30.83
N GLU A 434 -18.96 -12.82 -31.04
CA GLU A 434 -20.10 -13.73 -31.11
C GLU A 434 -20.87 -13.47 -32.42
N LYS A 435 -21.25 -14.54 -33.12
CA LYS A 435 -22.09 -14.47 -34.31
C LYS A 435 -23.48 -15.07 -34.05
N PRO A 436 -24.49 -14.67 -34.84
CA PRO A 436 -25.85 -15.16 -34.69
C PRO A 436 -26.00 -16.68 -34.83
N ALA A 437 -27.17 -17.17 -34.46
CA ALA A 437 -27.57 -18.55 -34.59
C ALA A 437 -27.50 -19.06 -36.04
N ILE A 438 -27.31 -20.38 -36.19
CA ILE A 438 -27.27 -21.08 -37.47
C ILE A 438 -28.38 -22.13 -37.48
N GLU A 439 -29.31 -22.01 -38.41
CA GLU A 439 -30.39 -22.99 -38.56
C GLU A 439 -29.87 -24.31 -39.16
N ILE A 440 -30.69 -25.35 -39.10
CA ILE A 440 -30.36 -26.67 -39.65
C ILE A 440 -30.16 -26.57 -41.17
N GLY A 441 -29.07 -27.16 -41.66
CA GLY A 441 -28.70 -27.19 -43.08
C GLY A 441 -27.99 -25.93 -43.58
N GLN A 442 -27.74 -24.93 -42.72
CA GLN A 442 -27.10 -23.68 -43.10
C GLN A 442 -25.59 -23.68 -42.83
N VAL A 443 -24.90 -22.77 -43.52
CA VAL A 443 -23.48 -22.49 -43.37
C VAL A 443 -23.28 -21.05 -42.93
N GLN A 444 -22.39 -20.81 -41.97
CA GLN A 444 -21.96 -19.49 -41.55
C GLN A 444 -20.48 -19.29 -41.81
N ASN A 445 -20.13 -18.19 -42.47
CA ASN A 445 -18.76 -17.81 -42.77
C ASN A 445 -18.33 -16.62 -41.91
N TRP A 446 -17.21 -16.76 -41.22
CA TRP A 446 -16.49 -15.69 -40.55
C TRP A 446 -15.43 -15.17 -41.51
N ILE A 447 -15.54 -13.91 -41.93
CA ILE A 447 -14.67 -13.33 -42.96
C ILE A 447 -13.78 -12.30 -42.29
N ARG A 448 -12.54 -12.70 -41.98
CA ARG A 448 -11.49 -11.82 -41.42
C ARG A 448 -11.97 -11.05 -40.18
N GLU A 449 -12.60 -11.75 -39.25
CA GLU A 449 -13.01 -11.15 -37.98
C GLU A 449 -11.77 -10.84 -37.13
N GLU A 450 -11.74 -9.68 -36.48
CA GLU A 450 -10.54 -9.20 -35.78
C GLU A 450 -10.73 -9.22 -34.26
N LEU A 451 -9.85 -9.91 -33.56
CA LEU A 451 -9.78 -9.92 -32.10
C LEU A 451 -8.47 -9.27 -31.63
N THR A 452 -8.56 -8.13 -30.96
CA THR A 452 -7.38 -7.43 -30.41
C THR A 452 -6.84 -8.15 -29.18
N VAL A 453 -5.51 -8.35 -29.14
CA VAL A 453 -4.80 -8.89 -27.98
C VAL A 453 -4.61 -7.74 -26.96
N PRO A 454 -5.17 -7.81 -25.75
CA PRO A 454 -4.95 -6.77 -24.75
C PRO A 454 -3.58 -6.91 -24.07
N ALA A 455 -3.25 -5.99 -23.16
CA ALA A 455 -2.08 -6.09 -22.29
C ALA A 455 -2.10 -7.38 -21.46
N LEU A 456 -1.19 -8.30 -21.77
CA LEU A 456 -1.11 -9.64 -21.19
C LEU A 456 0.34 -10.06 -20.96
N PRO A 457 0.61 -10.91 -19.95
CA PRO A 457 1.93 -11.49 -19.77
C PRO A 457 2.33 -12.37 -20.96
N PRO A 458 3.63 -12.46 -21.28
CA PRO A 458 4.11 -13.36 -22.31
C PRO A 458 3.81 -14.82 -21.99
N THR A 459 3.66 -15.63 -23.03
CA THR A 459 3.57 -17.09 -22.93
C THR A 459 4.77 -17.62 -22.15
N ASN A 460 4.50 -18.50 -21.19
CA ASN A 460 5.47 -19.26 -20.42
C ASN A 460 6.53 -18.42 -19.70
N LEU A 461 6.10 -17.46 -18.86
CA LEU A 461 6.91 -16.64 -17.93
C LEU A 461 8.36 -17.13 -17.80
N ALA A 462 9.24 -16.60 -18.65
CA ALA A 462 10.58 -17.15 -18.84
C ALA A 462 11.30 -17.36 -17.50
N THR A 463 11.93 -18.52 -17.30
CA THR A 463 12.64 -18.93 -16.06
C THR A 463 11.79 -19.11 -14.79
N CYS A 464 10.47 -18.91 -14.84
CA CYS A 464 9.60 -19.26 -13.71
C CYS A 464 9.23 -20.75 -13.74
N ASP A 465 9.61 -21.50 -12.71
CA ASP A 465 9.28 -22.93 -12.60
C ASP A 465 7.91 -23.17 -11.96
N LEU A 466 7.42 -22.20 -11.19
CA LEU A 466 6.23 -22.34 -10.37
C LEU A 466 4.94 -21.99 -11.10
N ILE A 467 4.98 -21.02 -12.02
CA ILE A 467 3.81 -20.48 -12.71
C ILE A 467 4.02 -20.60 -14.22
N LYS A 468 3.07 -21.24 -14.90
CA LYS A 468 3.08 -21.45 -16.35
C LYS A 468 1.85 -20.79 -16.96
N ILE A 469 2.04 -20.02 -18.03
CA ILE A 469 0.97 -19.31 -18.74
C ILE A 469 0.96 -19.76 -20.19
N ASN A 470 -0.19 -20.26 -20.66
CA ASN A 470 -0.40 -20.63 -22.06
C ASN A 470 -1.68 -19.96 -22.57
N TYR A 471 -1.73 -19.70 -23.87
CA TYR A 471 -2.89 -19.08 -24.51
C TYR A 471 -3.47 -19.97 -25.60
N LEU A 472 -4.79 -20.04 -25.65
CA LEU A 472 -5.55 -20.68 -26.71
C LEU A 472 -6.50 -19.65 -27.30
N LEU A 473 -6.65 -19.61 -28.62
CA LEU A 473 -7.87 -19.10 -29.21
C LEU A 473 -8.92 -20.22 -29.16
N THR A 474 -10.01 -19.98 -28.46
CA THR A 474 -11.11 -20.94 -28.34
C THR A 474 -12.26 -20.53 -29.22
N PHE A 475 -12.63 -21.42 -30.14
CA PHE A 475 -13.82 -21.32 -30.98
C PHE A 475 -14.90 -22.26 -30.44
N LEU A 476 -15.99 -21.68 -29.94
CA LEU A 476 -17.07 -22.37 -29.23
C LEU A 476 -18.34 -22.39 -30.09
N ILE A 477 -18.92 -23.58 -30.28
CA ILE A 477 -20.20 -23.78 -30.97
C ILE A 477 -21.25 -24.18 -29.95
N ASN A 478 -22.17 -23.28 -29.64
CA ASN A 478 -23.22 -23.50 -28.64
C ASN A 478 -24.48 -24.06 -29.29
N PHE A 479 -24.83 -25.28 -28.94
CA PHE A 479 -26.05 -25.92 -29.39
C PHE A 479 -27.22 -25.69 -28.43
N GLU A 480 -28.43 -25.86 -28.96
CA GLU A 480 -29.64 -25.87 -28.14
C GLU A 480 -29.85 -27.24 -27.46
N GLY A 481 -29.86 -27.25 -26.13
CA GLY A 481 -30.21 -28.43 -25.33
C GLY A 481 -29.18 -29.57 -25.32
N VAL A 482 -27.98 -29.40 -25.88
CA VAL A 482 -26.86 -30.35 -25.80
C VAL A 482 -25.54 -29.64 -25.48
N ARG A 483 -24.51 -30.43 -25.18
CA ARG A 483 -23.16 -29.94 -24.91
C ARG A 483 -22.59 -29.19 -26.13
N SER A 484 -21.94 -28.06 -25.88
CA SER A 484 -21.23 -27.27 -26.88
C SER A 484 -20.02 -28.02 -27.43
N SER A 485 -19.70 -27.77 -28.70
CA SER A 485 -18.46 -28.24 -29.34
C SER A 485 -17.38 -27.15 -29.24
N VAL A 486 -16.12 -27.56 -29.08
CA VAL A 486 -15.00 -26.64 -28.79
C VAL A 486 -13.81 -26.97 -29.67
N LEU A 487 -13.27 -25.96 -30.34
CA LEU A 487 -12.01 -25.99 -31.07
C LEU A 487 -11.02 -25.07 -30.36
N ASN A 488 -9.83 -25.57 -30.05
CA ASN A 488 -8.77 -24.82 -29.39
C ASN A 488 -7.55 -24.73 -30.29
N ILE A 489 -7.10 -23.51 -30.59
CA ILE A 489 -5.91 -23.26 -31.39
C ILE A 489 -4.86 -22.61 -30.47
N PRO A 490 -3.73 -23.28 -30.18
CA PRO A 490 -2.66 -22.68 -29.37
C PRO A 490 -2.08 -21.44 -30.04
N ILE A 491 -1.85 -20.39 -29.25
CA ILE A 491 -1.17 -19.19 -29.71
C ILE A 491 -0.08 -18.76 -28.71
N ILE A 492 0.89 -18.01 -29.21
CA ILE A 492 2.00 -17.45 -28.44
C ILE A 492 1.80 -15.93 -28.31
N ILE A 493 1.86 -15.44 -27.08
CA ILE A 493 1.90 -14.01 -26.79
C ILE A 493 3.33 -13.64 -26.42
N GLY A 494 3.99 -12.81 -27.23
CA GLY A 494 5.34 -12.32 -27.01
C GLY A 494 5.39 -10.90 -26.43
N THR A 495 6.59 -10.42 -26.16
CA THR A 495 6.85 -9.03 -25.71
C THR A 495 7.67 -8.22 -26.70
N VAL A 496 8.26 -8.85 -27.73
CA VAL A 496 8.91 -8.13 -28.84
C VAL A 496 8.26 -8.57 -30.16
N PRO A 497 7.71 -7.62 -30.96
CA PRO A 497 7.08 -7.93 -32.23
C PRO A 497 8.08 -8.46 -33.24
N ARG A 498 7.58 -9.13 -34.27
CA ARG A 498 8.40 -9.56 -35.40
C ARG A 498 8.83 -8.36 -36.22
N GLU A 499 10.10 -8.32 -36.60
CA GLU A 499 10.62 -7.30 -37.52
C GLU A 499 10.06 -7.52 -38.93
N PRO A 500 9.50 -6.48 -39.58
CA PRO A 500 9.19 -6.54 -41.01
C PRO A 500 10.50 -6.56 -41.82
N ASN A 501 10.85 -7.73 -42.36
CA ASN A 501 11.92 -8.00 -43.35
C ASN A 501 13.30 -7.34 -43.10
N ARG A 502 14.22 -8.05 -42.45
CA ARG A 502 15.66 -7.96 -42.79
C ARG A 502 15.88 -8.73 -44.10
N GLU A 503 15.81 -8.04 -45.24
CA GLU A 503 16.49 -8.53 -46.44
C GLU A 503 18.00 -8.48 -46.16
N THR A 504 18.65 -9.64 -46.27
CA THR A 504 20.09 -9.81 -46.10
C THR A 504 20.87 -9.00 -47.13
N SER A 505 21.28 -7.78 -46.79
CA SER A 505 22.39 -7.10 -47.46
C SER A 505 23.69 -7.65 -46.89
N VAL A 506 24.33 -8.54 -47.64
CA VAL A 506 25.70 -9.01 -47.41
C VAL A 506 26.63 -7.83 -47.70
N GLU A 507 27.14 -7.16 -46.68
CA GLU A 507 28.22 -6.18 -46.85
C GLU A 507 29.58 -6.89 -46.90
N GLN A 508 30.32 -6.60 -47.98
CA GLN A 508 31.71 -6.99 -48.20
C GLN A 508 32.63 -6.35 -47.14
N PRO A 509 33.69 -7.06 -46.69
CA PRO A 509 34.56 -6.54 -45.63
C PRO A 509 35.51 -5.46 -46.18
N SER A 510 35.36 -4.23 -45.68
CA SER A 510 36.40 -3.19 -45.75
C SER A 510 37.22 -3.12 -44.45
N ALA A 511 38.45 -2.64 -44.57
CA ALA A 511 39.58 -2.71 -43.63
C ALA A 511 39.34 -2.17 -42.20
N PRO A 512 40.17 -2.54 -41.19
CA PRO A 512 39.88 -2.28 -39.79
C PRO A 512 40.33 -0.89 -39.37
N ASP A 513 39.37 0.02 -39.13
CA ASP A 513 39.63 1.23 -38.36
C ASP A 513 39.41 0.97 -36.87
N SER A 514 40.32 1.54 -36.08
CA SER A 514 40.45 1.34 -34.65
C SER A 514 39.36 2.12 -33.92
N VAL A 515 38.29 1.45 -33.52
CA VAL A 515 37.24 2.05 -32.68
C VAL A 515 37.12 1.26 -31.37
N VAL A 516 37.25 1.98 -30.27
CA VAL A 516 37.06 1.55 -28.88
C VAL A 516 35.66 0.93 -28.73
N PRO A 517 35.47 -0.22 -28.06
CA PRO A 517 34.16 -0.85 -27.97
C PRO A 517 33.24 -0.04 -27.03
N SER A 518 32.37 0.78 -27.60
CA SER A 518 31.15 1.24 -26.94
C SER A 518 30.13 0.11 -26.93
N ALA A 519 29.41 -0.05 -25.82
CA ALA A 519 28.29 -0.99 -25.72
C ALA A 519 27.30 -0.74 -26.87
N PRO A 520 26.74 -1.79 -27.50
CA PRO A 520 25.78 -1.60 -28.58
C PRO A 520 24.54 -0.87 -28.06
N ASP A 521 24.13 0.17 -28.78
CA ASP A 521 22.95 0.97 -28.47
C ASP A 521 21.70 0.10 -28.63
N ILE A 522 21.07 -0.28 -27.51
CA ILE A 522 19.83 -1.08 -27.49
C ILE A 522 18.70 -0.37 -28.27
N GLN A 523 18.78 0.96 -28.40
CA GLN A 523 17.82 1.78 -29.17
C GLN A 523 17.90 1.60 -30.70
N GLN A 524 18.97 1.00 -31.24
CA GLN A 524 19.01 0.68 -32.68
C GLN A 524 18.29 -0.64 -33.02
N ILE A 525 17.99 -1.48 -32.03
CA ILE A 525 17.37 -2.81 -32.22
C ILE A 525 15.85 -2.75 -32.04
N LEU A 526 15.36 -1.85 -31.19
CA LEU A 526 13.96 -1.72 -30.83
C LEU A 526 13.53 -0.34 -31.27
N GLY A 527 12.50 -0.22 -32.11
CA GLY A 527 11.91 1.07 -32.48
C GLY A 527 11.44 1.90 -31.27
N PRO A 528 10.61 2.95 -31.46
CA PRO A 528 10.13 3.76 -30.33
C PRO A 528 9.56 2.86 -29.21
N PRO A 529 9.83 3.17 -27.93
CA PRO A 529 9.43 2.31 -26.83
C PRO A 529 7.90 2.10 -26.85
N PRO A 530 7.42 0.86 -26.63
CA PRO A 530 5.99 0.57 -26.62
C PRO A 530 5.25 1.34 -25.52
N SER A 531 3.95 1.52 -25.67
CA SER A 531 3.10 1.97 -24.58
C SER A 531 2.96 0.86 -23.55
N TYR A 532 2.73 1.21 -22.28
CA TYR A 532 2.53 0.24 -21.20
C TYR A 532 1.12 0.37 -20.65
N GLU A 533 0.41 -0.75 -20.57
CA GLU A 533 -0.96 -0.81 -20.09
C GLU A 533 -1.11 -1.84 -18.97
N VAL A 534 -2.10 -1.61 -18.09
CA VAL A 534 -2.42 -2.52 -16.98
C VAL A 534 -2.93 -3.84 -17.53
N CYS A 535 -2.40 -4.95 -17.00
CA CYS A 535 -2.84 -6.28 -17.40
C CYS A 535 -4.35 -6.50 -17.23
N VAL A 536 -4.99 -7.05 -18.26
CA VAL A 536 -6.40 -7.43 -18.18
C VAL A 536 -6.56 -8.71 -17.37
N GLY A 537 -7.55 -8.72 -16.47
CA GLY A 537 -7.94 -9.92 -15.71
C GLY A 537 -6.96 -10.35 -14.60
N MET A 538 -6.05 -9.46 -14.20
CA MET A 538 -5.05 -9.72 -13.15
C MET A 538 -5.46 -9.09 -11.82
N ASP A 539 -5.20 -9.80 -10.71
CA ASP A 539 -5.53 -9.36 -9.36
C ASP A 539 -4.66 -8.15 -8.93
N THR A 540 -5.18 -7.31 -8.03
CA THR A 540 -4.39 -6.26 -7.35
C THR A 540 -3.52 -6.87 -6.28
N ALA A 541 -2.23 -6.53 -6.29
CA ALA A 541 -1.34 -6.85 -5.20
C ALA A 541 -1.41 -5.78 -4.11
N ASP A 542 -1.51 -6.24 -2.88
CA ASP A 542 -1.17 -5.44 -1.70
C ASP A 542 0.30 -5.71 -1.35
N PHE A 543 1.09 -4.64 -1.38
CA PHE A 543 2.52 -4.63 -1.05
C PHE A 543 2.78 -4.13 0.38
N GLY A 544 1.82 -4.31 1.30
CA GLY A 544 1.98 -4.02 2.72
C GLY A 544 3.25 -4.62 3.33
N ASP A 545 3.82 -3.94 4.33
CA ASP A 545 5.02 -4.36 5.04
C ASP A 545 4.75 -5.65 5.86
N ASP A 546 5.07 -6.81 5.27
CA ASP A 546 4.96 -8.14 5.91
C ASP A 546 5.89 -8.33 7.14
N ASP A 547 6.76 -7.37 7.44
CA ASP A 547 7.75 -7.44 8.53
C ASP A 547 7.43 -6.50 9.69
N ASN A 548 6.48 -6.87 10.56
CA ASN A 548 6.43 -6.51 11.99
C ASN A 548 6.87 -5.06 12.37
N SER A 549 6.59 -4.07 11.51
CA SER A 549 6.91 -2.67 11.74
C SER A 549 5.73 -2.11 12.54
N THR A 550 6.02 -1.76 13.79
CA THR A 550 5.10 -1.06 14.70
C THR A 550 4.94 0.41 14.31
N ALA A 551 5.01 0.73 13.01
CA ALA A 551 4.81 2.06 12.49
C ALA A 551 3.48 2.05 11.72
N GLU A 552 2.56 2.88 12.19
CA GLU A 552 1.24 3.18 11.65
C GLU A 552 1.32 3.87 10.27
N ASP A 553 2.01 3.28 9.30
CA ASP A 553 2.01 3.75 7.91
C ASP A 553 1.17 2.80 7.05
N ASP A 554 -0.11 3.11 6.93
CA ASP A 554 -1.09 2.55 5.98
C ASP A 554 -0.77 2.89 4.51
N ASN A 555 0.49 2.77 4.09
CA ASN A 555 0.85 2.91 2.68
C ASN A 555 0.54 1.61 1.92
N ILE A 556 -0.75 1.34 1.74
CA ILE A 556 -1.24 0.31 0.81
C ILE A 556 -0.87 0.77 -0.60
N VAL A 557 0.23 0.23 -1.14
CA VAL A 557 0.58 0.43 -2.54
C VAL A 557 -0.22 -0.57 -3.38
N ASN A 558 -1.35 -0.12 -3.93
CA ASN A 558 -2.14 -0.88 -4.90
C ASN A 558 -1.31 -1.07 -6.18
N TYR A 559 -0.65 -2.21 -6.33
CA TYR A 559 0.20 -2.51 -7.47
C TYR A 559 -0.49 -3.43 -8.48
N ARG A 560 -0.33 -3.10 -9.77
CA ARG A 560 -0.69 -3.95 -10.90
C ARG A 560 0.44 -3.95 -11.94
N PRO A 561 0.91 -5.13 -12.40
CA PRO A 561 1.87 -5.21 -13.49
C PRO A 561 1.38 -4.53 -14.77
N LEU A 562 2.31 -3.80 -15.40
CA LEU A 562 2.14 -3.19 -16.71
C LEU A 562 2.84 -4.04 -17.79
N TYR A 563 2.22 -4.16 -18.97
CA TYR A 563 2.82 -4.88 -20.10
C TYR A 563 2.91 -4.01 -21.35
N PRO A 564 3.93 -4.23 -22.20
CA PRO A 564 4.09 -3.48 -23.43
C PRO A 564 2.93 -3.78 -24.37
N THR A 565 2.43 -2.73 -25.00
CA THR A 565 1.36 -2.74 -25.99
C THR A 565 1.85 -2.00 -27.22
N TYR A 566 1.58 -2.59 -28.38
CA TYR A 566 2.00 -2.08 -29.66
C TYR A 566 0.74 -1.59 -30.36
N PRO A 567 0.53 -0.26 -30.49
CA PRO A 567 -0.52 0.23 -31.37
C PRO A 567 -0.27 -0.38 -32.72
N SER A 568 -1.33 -0.88 -33.36
CA SER A 568 -1.22 -1.66 -34.59
C SER A 568 -0.25 -0.98 -35.53
N ILE A 569 0.96 -1.54 -35.69
CA ILE A 569 1.87 -1.11 -36.74
C ILE A 569 1.05 -1.35 -37.98
N ILE A 570 0.63 -0.25 -38.62
CA ILE A 570 -0.06 -0.30 -39.91
C ILE A 570 0.86 -1.16 -40.75
N SER A 571 0.42 -2.38 -41.06
CA SER A 571 1.04 -3.21 -42.07
C SER A 571 0.95 -2.36 -43.33
N GLY A 572 2.01 -1.61 -43.61
CA GLY A 572 2.10 -0.76 -44.77
C GLY A 572 1.93 -1.63 -46.00
N ALA A 573 0.90 -1.29 -46.77
CA ALA A 573 0.64 -1.59 -48.18
C ALA A 573 1.05 -2.97 -48.72
#